data_AF-U9TK69-F1
#
_entry.id   AF-U9TK69-F1
#
_cell.length_a   1.000
_cell.length_b   1.000
_cell.length_c   1.000
_cell.angle_alpha   90.00
_cell.angle_beta   90.00
_cell.angle_gamma   90.00
#
_symmetry.space_group_name_H-M   'P 1'
#
loop_
_entity.id
_entity.type
_entity.pdbx_description
1 polymer ?
#
loop_
_entity_poly.entity_id
_entity_poly.type
_entity_poly.pdbx_seq_one_letter_code
_entity_poly.pdbx_strand_id
1 'polypeptide(L)'
;MSEKTFSFNLTQESPFPIGLISNSPWEFCSFEPLIYIYFNILFVIIAYPLYRIIAGFFNWELNDKTPAKHFSDMLALVRYDFIVFVLGGYAATFKY
;
A
#
# COMPACT_ATOMS: atom_id res chain seq x y z
N MET A 1 15.52 14.76 -44.74
CA MET A 1 15.72 14.14 -43.41
C MET A 1 14.38 13.50 -43.06
N SER A 2 14.26 12.19 -43.24
CA SER A 2 12.98 11.47 -43.15
C SER A 2 12.73 11.05 -41.70
N GLU A 3 11.68 11.58 -41.09
CA GLU A 3 11.21 11.18 -39.76
C GLU A 3 10.73 9.73 -39.83
N LYS A 4 11.48 8.82 -39.20
CA LYS A 4 11.03 7.44 -39.02
C LYS A 4 10.00 7.43 -37.90
N THR A 5 8.73 7.32 -38.26
CA THR A 5 7.64 6.98 -37.34
C THR A 5 7.91 5.58 -36.79
N PHE A 6 8.28 5.50 -35.51
CA PHE A 6 8.44 4.23 -34.81
C PHE A 6 7.05 3.73 -34.39
N SER A 7 6.41 2.95 -35.26
CA SER A 7 5.17 2.26 -34.96
C SER A 7 5.46 1.08 -34.02
N PHE A 8 5.16 1.27 -32.73
CA PHE A 8 5.19 0.19 -31.75
C PHE A 8 4.00 -0.74 -32.02
N ASN A 9 4.26 -1.90 -32.64
CA ASN A 9 3.25 -2.94 -32.81
C ASN A 9 2.87 -3.51 -31.43
N LEU A 10 1.71 -3.09 -30.91
CA LEU A 10 1.07 -3.58 -29.68
C LEU A 10 0.47 -4.99 -29.85
N THR A 11 1.18 -5.90 -30.52
CA THR A 11 0.79 -7.31 -30.64
C THR A 11 1.82 -8.22 -29.98
N GLN A 12 2.36 -7.75 -28.86
CA GLN A 12 2.93 -8.66 -27.87
C GLN A 12 1.74 -9.22 -27.09
N GLU A 13 1.19 -10.34 -27.54
CA GLU A 13 0.24 -11.11 -26.73
C GLU A 13 0.93 -11.43 -25.40
N SER A 14 0.54 -10.70 -24.36
CA SER A 14 1.03 -10.95 -23.02
C SER A 14 0.63 -12.37 -22.65
N PRO A 15 1.51 -13.18 -22.01
CA PRO A 15 1.14 -14.50 -21.49
C PRO A 15 0.12 -14.43 -20.35
N PHE A 16 -0.35 -13.22 -20.02
CA PHE A 16 -1.33 -12.93 -19.00
C PHE A 16 -2.68 -12.61 -19.65
N PRO A 17 -3.79 -13.11 -19.08
CA PRO A 17 -5.12 -12.98 -19.68
C PRO A 17 -5.51 -11.52 -19.91
N ILE A 18 -6.05 -11.25 -21.11
CA ILE A 18 -6.60 -9.95 -21.51
C ILE A 18 -7.73 -9.58 -20.54
N GLY A 19 -7.51 -8.53 -19.75
CA GLY A 19 -8.40 -8.08 -18.68
C GLY A 19 -7.68 -7.71 -17.37
N LEU A 20 -6.42 -8.10 -17.21
CA LEU A 20 -5.61 -7.81 -16.01
C LEU A 20 -4.56 -6.70 -16.21
N ILE A 21 -4.45 -6.13 -17.41
CA ILE A 21 -3.51 -5.04 -17.69
C ILE A 21 -4.30 -3.74 -17.80
N SER A 22 -4.32 -3.06 -16.66
CA SER A 22 -4.48 -1.62 -16.56
C SER A 22 -3.55 -0.92 -17.58
N ASN A 23 -4.10 -0.14 -18.51
CA ASN A 23 -3.35 0.42 -19.64
C ASN A 23 -2.78 1.83 -19.37
N SER A 24 -2.82 2.32 -18.13
CA SER A 24 -2.28 3.64 -17.79
C SER A 24 -1.48 3.62 -16.48
N PRO A 25 -0.28 4.23 -16.42
CA PRO A 25 0.47 4.39 -15.16
C PRO A 25 -0.35 5.08 -14.06
N TRP A 26 -1.37 5.84 -14.46
CA TRP A 26 -2.28 6.61 -13.62
C TRP A 26 -3.29 5.76 -12.85
N GLU A 27 -3.58 4.53 -13.30
CA GLU A 27 -4.48 3.61 -12.58
C GLU A 27 -3.82 3.05 -11.31
N PHE A 28 -2.49 2.87 -11.31
CA PHE A 28 -1.72 2.52 -10.11
C PHE A 28 -1.65 3.70 -9.11
N CYS A 29 -1.63 4.94 -9.61
CA CYS A 29 -1.66 6.15 -8.80
C CYS A 29 -3.09 6.66 -8.51
N SER A 30 -4.08 5.76 -8.43
CA SER A 30 -5.41 6.15 -7.96
C SER A 30 -5.36 6.34 -6.43
N PHE A 31 -5.77 7.50 -5.94
CA PHE A 31 -5.87 7.79 -4.51
C PHE A 31 -7.32 8.09 -4.15
N GLU A 32 -7.90 7.25 -3.32
CA GLU A 32 -9.26 7.40 -2.80
C GLU A 32 -9.18 7.70 -1.29
N PRO A 33 -9.49 8.93 -0.83
CA PRO A 33 -9.27 9.34 0.55
C PRO A 33 -9.99 8.48 1.59
N LEU A 34 -11.22 8.04 1.30
CA LEU A 34 -12.00 7.21 2.21
C LEU A 34 -11.36 5.82 2.38
N ILE A 35 -10.93 5.21 1.28
CA ILE A 35 -10.27 3.90 1.28
C ILE A 35 -8.91 4.02 1.98
N TYR A 36 -8.20 5.13 1.80
CA TYR A 36 -6.96 5.41 2.52
C TYR A 36 -7.18 5.52 4.03
N ILE A 37 -8.27 6.15 4.49
CA ILE A 37 -8.62 6.20 5.91
C ILE A 37 -8.89 4.79 6.45
N TYR A 38 -9.69 3.98 5.74
CA TYR A 38 -9.94 2.59 6.15
C TYR A 38 -8.66 1.75 6.19
N PHE A 39 -7.76 1.95 5.22
CA PHE A 39 -6.46 1.32 5.17
C PHE A 39 -5.61 1.68 6.40
N ASN A 40 -5.53 2.96 6.77
CA ASN A 40 -4.81 3.40 7.96
C ASN A 40 -5.43 2.86 9.25
N ILE A 41 -6.75 2.74 9.35
CA ILE A 41 -7.39 2.11 10.52
C ILE A 41 -6.94 0.65 10.64
N LEU A 42 -6.93 -0.08 9.52
CA LEU A 42 -6.54 -1.50 9.51
C LEU A 42 -5.05 -1.70 9.84
N PHE A 43 -4.17 -0.90 9.25
CA PHE A 43 -2.72 -1.11 9.36
C PHE A 43 -2.08 -0.35 10.52
N VAL A 44 -2.63 0.78 10.95
CA VAL A 44 -2.05 1.58 12.05
C VAL A 44 -2.75 1.27 13.36
N ILE A 45 -4.09 1.34 13.39
CA ILE A 45 -4.85 1.23 14.65
C ILE A 45 -4.97 -0.23 15.09
N ILE A 46 -5.12 -1.19 14.19
CA ILE A 46 -5.27 -2.60 14.56
C ILE A 46 -3.93 -3.30 14.72
N ALA A 47 -2.92 -2.96 13.91
CA ALA A 47 -1.62 -3.64 13.98
C ALA A 47 -0.88 -3.38 15.31
N TYR A 48 -0.98 -2.17 15.88
CA TYR A 48 -0.29 -1.86 17.13
C TYR A 48 -0.83 -2.66 18.35
N PRO A 49 -2.15 -2.69 18.63
CA PRO A 49 -2.70 -3.57 19.65
C PRO A 49 -2.39 -5.04 19.39
N LEU A 50 -2.46 -5.49 18.14
CA LEU A 50 -2.15 -6.87 17.78
C LEU A 50 -0.68 -7.22 18.10
N TYR A 51 0.25 -6.34 17.72
CA TYR A 51 1.66 -6.46 18.10
C TYR A 51 1.81 -6.52 19.62
N ARG A 52 1.14 -5.64 20.38
CA ARG A 52 1.27 -5.58 21.83
C ARG A 52 0.70 -6.83 22.53
N ILE A 53 -0.38 -7.40 22.00
CA ILE A 53 -0.94 -8.67 22.49
C ILE A 53 0.02 -9.82 22.23
N ILE A 54 0.54 -9.94 21.00
CA ILE A 54 1.45 -11.03 20.61
C ILE A 54 2.78 -10.91 21.37
N ALA A 55 3.39 -9.72 21.39
CA ALA A 55 4.64 -9.46 22.07
C ALA A 55 4.53 -9.70 23.58
N GLY A 56 3.40 -9.31 24.20
CA GLY A 56 3.11 -9.60 25.60
C GLY A 56 2.92 -11.10 25.87
N PHE A 57 2.24 -11.83 24.98
CA PHE A 57 2.05 -13.27 25.12
C PHE A 57 3.37 -14.05 25.03
N PHE A 58 4.25 -13.70 24.10
CA PHE A 58 5.53 -14.37 23.89
C PHE A 58 6.69 -13.79 24.73
N ASN A 59 6.44 -12.78 25.57
CA ASN A 59 7.48 -12.04 26.30
C ASN A 59 8.60 -11.51 25.40
N TRP A 60 8.26 -11.05 24.18
CA TRP A 60 9.23 -10.49 23.23
C TRP A 60 9.64 -9.06 23.57
N GLU A 61 8.90 -8.40 24.44
CA GLU A 61 9.20 -7.04 24.89
C GLU A 61 10.30 -7.06 25.97
N LEU A 62 11.55 -6.89 25.53
CA LEU A 62 12.72 -6.78 26.41
C LEU A 62 12.71 -5.52 27.29
N ASN A 63 11.85 -4.54 27.00
CA ASN A 63 11.78 -3.29 27.74
C ASN A 63 10.37 -2.69 27.66
N ASP A 64 9.78 -2.38 28.80
CA ASP A 64 8.41 -1.88 28.89
C ASP A 64 8.37 -0.41 28.42
N LYS A 65 7.88 -0.20 27.19
CA LYS A 65 7.83 1.12 26.56
C LYS A 65 6.41 1.67 26.66
N THR A 66 6.30 2.90 27.16
CA THR A 66 5.00 3.56 27.23
C THR A 66 4.46 3.87 25.83
N PRO A 67 3.13 3.86 25.62
CA PRO A 67 2.52 4.18 24.32
C PRO A 67 2.97 5.54 23.76
N ALA A 68 3.28 6.50 24.62
CA ALA A 68 3.81 7.81 24.24
C ALA A 68 5.17 7.73 23.53
N LYS A 69 6.03 6.75 23.89
CA LYS A 69 7.30 6.53 23.21
C LYS A 69 7.13 5.91 21.82
N HIS A 70 6.01 5.23 21.58
CA HIS A 70 5.66 4.65 20.29
C HIS A 70 4.92 5.61 19.35
N PHE A 71 4.58 6.82 19.80
CA PHE A 71 3.89 7.79 18.96
C PHE A 71 4.70 8.16 17.70
N SER A 72 6.02 8.29 17.84
CA SER A 72 6.91 8.51 16.69
C SER A 72 6.89 7.34 15.71
N ASP A 73 6.84 6.10 16.22
CA ASP A 73 6.79 4.89 15.40
C ASP A 73 5.46 4.79 14.64
N MET A 74 4.35 5.14 15.30
CA MET A 74 3.02 5.21 14.67
C MET A 74 2.95 6.29 13.58
N LEU A 75 3.56 7.45 13.79
CA LEU A 75 3.63 8.49 12.76
C LEU A 75 4.54 8.09 11.58
N ALA A 76 5.61 7.34 11.84
CA ALA A 76 6.44 6.78 10.78
C ALA A 76 5.68 5.73 9.97
N LEU A 77 4.89 4.89 10.64
CA LEU A 77 4.01 3.90 10.01
C LEU A 77 2.99 4.56 9.09
N VAL A 78 2.28 5.60 9.54
CA VAL A 78 1.30 6.35 8.70
C VAL A 78 1.95 6.89 7.41
N ARG A 79 3.20 7.39 7.49
CA ARG A 79 3.92 7.89 6.31
C ARG A 79 4.30 6.75 5.36
N TYR A 80 4.69 5.62 5.90
CA TYR A 80 5.02 4.44 5.11
C TYR A 80 3.78 3.84 4.46
N ASP A 81 2.65 3.83 5.17
CA ASP A 81 1.35 3.38 4.67
C ASP A 81 0.89 4.17 3.46
N PHE A 82 1.19 5.47 3.37
CA PHE A 82 0.92 6.24 2.15
C PHE A 82 1.64 5.66 0.93
N ILE A 83 2.92 5.34 1.06
CA ILE A 83 3.74 4.78 -0.02
C ILE A 83 3.20 3.41 -0.40
N VAL A 84 2.91 2.56 0.59
CA VAL A 84 2.34 1.21 0.36
C VAL A 84 0.97 1.29 -0.29
N PHE A 85 0.11 2.21 0.17
CA PHE A 85 -1.24 2.38 -0.35
C PHE A 85 -1.23 2.80 -1.83
N VAL A 86 -0.44 3.83 -2.16
CA VAL A 86 -0.36 4.37 -3.51
C VAL A 86 0.36 3.41 -4.44
N LEU A 87 1.56 2.94 -4.09
CA LEU A 87 2.34 2.07 -4.98
C LEU A 87 1.81 0.63 -5.04
N GLY A 88 1.15 0.17 -3.98
CA GLY A 88 0.51 -1.14 -3.93
C GLY A 88 -0.84 -1.19 -4.64
N GLY A 89 -1.36 -0.05 -5.13
CA GLY A 89 -2.65 0.00 -5.81
C GLY A 89 -3.84 -0.32 -4.91
N TYR A 90 -3.73 -0.06 -3.60
CA TYR A 90 -4.78 -0.44 -2.63
C TYR A 90 -6.04 0.41 -2.71
N ALA A 91 -6.08 1.44 -3.58
CA ALA A 91 -7.27 2.25 -3.81
C ALA A 91 -8.46 1.47 -4.40
N ALA A 92 -8.24 0.28 -4.97
CA ALA A 92 -9.32 -0.59 -5.44
C ALA A 92 -9.76 -1.65 -4.40
N THR A 93 -9.04 -1.81 -3.29
CA THR A 93 -9.22 -2.94 -2.35
C THR A 93 -10.60 -3.01 -1.72
N PHE A 94 -11.20 -1.85 -1.44
CA PHE A 94 -12.52 -1.76 -0.80
C PHE A 94 -13.61 -1.26 -1.77
N LYS A 95 -13.32 -1.14 -3.07
CA LYS A 95 -14.33 -0.84 -4.09
C LYS A 95 -15.07 -2.15 -4.43
N TYR A 96 -16.28 -2.29 -3.89
CA TYR A 96 -17.24 -3.33 -4.28
C TYR A 96 -18.06 -2.91 -5.49
#